data_AF-A0A6V7M542-F1
#
_entry.id   AF-A0A6V7M542-F1
#
_cell.length_a   1.000
_cell.length_b   1.000
_cell.length_c   1.000
_cell.angle_alpha   90.00
_cell.angle_beta   90.00
_cell.angle_gamma   90.00
#
_symmetry.space_group_name_H-M   'P 1'
#
loop_
_entity.id
_entity.type
_entity.pdbx_description
1 polymer ?
#
loop_
_entity_poly.entity_id
_entity_poly.type
_entity_poly.pdbx_seq_one_letter_code
_entity_poly.pdbx_strand_id
1 'polypeptide(L)' 'TFTAWCNSHLRKAGTAIESIEDDFRNGLKLMLLLEVISGETLPRPDRGKMRFHKIANVNKALDFIASKGVKLVSIGAE' A
#
# COMPACT_ATOMS: atom_id res chain seq x y z
N THR A 1 14.30 3.62 -10.74
CA THR A 1 14.26 3.45 -9.27
C THR A 1 12.90 2.88 -8.86
N PHE A 2 12.76 2.38 -7.63
CA PHE A 2 11.48 1.83 -7.16
C PHE A 2 10.35 2.88 -7.16
N THR A 3 10.63 4.12 -6.78
CA THR A 3 9.67 5.25 -6.88
C THR A 3 9.12 5.43 -8.29
N ALA A 4 10.00 5.42 -9.31
CA ALA A 4 9.58 5.54 -10.70
C ALA A 4 8.72 4.37 -11.16
N TRP A 5 9.04 3.15 -10.70
CA TRP A 5 8.23 1.97 -10.94
C TRP A 5 6.83 2.10 -10.32
N CYS A 6 6.72 2.51 -9.05
CA CYS A 6 5.42 2.77 -8.40
C CYS A 6 4.60 3.81 -9.19
N ASN A 7 5.23 4.91 -9.61
CA ASN A 7 4.56 5.98 -10.35
C ASN A 7 4.07 5.56 -11.75
N SER A 8 4.74 4.60 -12.40
CA SER A 8 4.28 4.05 -13.68
C SER A 8 2.92 3.35 -13.56
N HIS A 9 2.60 2.82 -12.38
CA HIS A 9 1.31 2.21 -12.06
C HIS A 9 0.32 3.23 -11.50
N LEU A 10 0.72 4.01 -10.49
CA LEU A 10 -0.16 4.97 -9.81
C LEU A 10 -0.72 6.06 -10.72
N ARG A 11 -0.02 6.41 -11.81
CA ARG A 11 -0.54 7.34 -12.82
C ARG A 11 -1.87 6.88 -13.43
N LYS A 12 -2.12 5.56 -13.53
CA LYS A 12 -3.39 4.99 -13.99
C LYS A 12 -4.55 5.28 -13.04
N ALA A 13 -4.24 5.50 -11.76
CA ALA A 13 -5.19 5.88 -10.71
C ALA A 13 -5.17 7.39 -10.40
N GLY A 14 -4.51 8.20 -11.23
CA GLY A 14 -4.48 9.66 -11.07
C GLY A 14 -3.68 10.16 -9.86
N THR A 15 -2.73 9.37 -9.35
CA THR A 15 -1.89 9.77 -8.22
C THR A 15 -0.41 9.45 -8.46
N ALA A 16 0.46 9.95 -7.58
CA ALA A 16 1.89 9.73 -7.60
C ALA A 16 2.48 9.79 -6.18
N ILE A 17 3.72 9.33 -6.05
CA ILE A 17 4.55 9.45 -4.84
C ILE A 17 5.85 10.17 -5.16
N GLU A 18 6.36 10.88 -4.17
CA GLU A 18 7.68 11.53 -4.19
C GLU A 18 8.64 10.78 -3.25
N SER A 19 8.19 10.47 -2.03
CA SER A 19 8.95 9.78 -1.00
C SER A 19 8.23 8.51 -0.59
N ILE A 20 8.87 7.36 -0.77
CA ILE A 20 8.31 6.05 -0.34
C ILE A 20 8.06 6.06 1.17
N GLU A 21 8.94 6.68 1.94
CA GLU A 21 8.90 6.71 3.41
C GLU A 21 7.70 7.49 3.94
N ASP A 22 7.31 8.57 3.25
CA ASP A 22 6.19 9.43 3.67
C ASP A 22 4.87 9.00 3.03
N ASP A 23 4.89 8.75 1.72
CA ASP A 23 3.67 8.55 0.93
C ASP A 23 3.00 7.19 1.16
N PHE A 24 3.76 6.16 1.51
CA PHE A 24 3.20 4.84 1.85
C PHE A 24 2.94 4.65 3.34
N ARG A 25 3.39 5.59 4.19
CA ARG A 25 3.31 5.47 5.65
C ARG A 25 1.91 5.28 6.21
N ASN A 26 0.89 5.80 5.53
CA ASN A 26 -0.51 5.67 5.97
C ASN A 26 -1.24 4.46 5.37
N GLY A 27 -0.57 3.68 4.52
CA GLY A 27 -1.09 2.49 3.84
C GLY A 27 -1.99 2.74 2.64
N LEU A 28 -2.52 3.95 2.42
CA LEU A 28 -3.54 4.20 1.39
C LEU A 28 -2.99 4.05 -0.04
N LYS A 29 -1.89 4.75 -0.35
CA LYS A 29 -1.26 4.65 -1.66
C LYS A 29 -0.61 3.29 -1.89
N LEU A 30 -0.19 2.60 -0.83
CA LEU A 30 0.31 1.22 -0.89
C LEU A 30 -0.81 0.25 -1.29
N MET A 31 -1.96 0.31 -0.62
CA MET A 31 -3.13 -0.50 -0.98
C MET A 31 -3.54 -0.23 -2.43
N LEU A 32 -3.65 1.04 -2.83
CA LEU A 32 -4.00 1.41 -4.21
C LEU A 32 -3.00 0.87 -5.24
N LEU A 33 -1.70 0.93 -4.94
CA LEU A 33 -0.68 0.33 -5.81
C LEU A 33 -0.92 -1.17 -5.98
N LEU A 34 -1.21 -1.89 -4.89
CA LEU A 34 -1.49 -3.34 -4.92
C LEU A 34 -2.71 -3.67 -5.76
N GLU A 35 -3.79 -2.88 -5.65
CA GLU A 35 -4.99 -3.05 -6.48
C GLU A 35 -4.67 -2.84 -7.97
N VAL A 36 -3.92 -1.78 -8.31
CA VAL A 36 -3.58 -1.46 -9.70
C VAL A 36 -2.67 -2.51 -10.34
N ILE A 37 -1.73 -3.10 -9.59
CA ILE A 37 -0.82 -4.12 -10.14
C ILE A 37 -1.47 -5.50 -10.23
N SER A 38 -2.38 -5.83 -9.32
CA SER A 38 -3.03 -7.15 -9.28
C SER A 38 -4.32 -7.20 -10.10
N GLY A 39 -4.99 -6.06 -10.30
CA GLY A 39 -6.33 -6.01 -10.87
C GLY A 39 -7.42 -6.48 -9.90
N GLU A 40 -7.09 -6.70 -8.63
CA GLU A 40 -8.01 -7.17 -7.59
C GLU A 40 -8.30 -6.06 -6.58
N THR A 41 -9.49 -6.07 -6.00
CA THR A 41 -9.91 -5.09 -4.99
C THR A 41 -9.46 -5.54 -3.60
N LEU A 42 -8.86 -4.63 -2.84
CA LEU A 42 -8.51 -4.84 -1.44
C LEU A 42 -9.68 -4.46 -0.52
N PRO A 43 -9.70 -4.93 0.75
CA PRO A 43 -10.70 -4.49 1.72
C PRO A 43 -10.73 -2.97 1.86
N ARG A 44 -11.91 -2.41 2.12
CA ARG A 44 -12.10 -0.95 2.18
C ARG A 44 -11.12 -0.32 3.20
N PRO A 45 -10.40 0.77 2.82
CA PRO A 45 -9.45 1.40 3.70
C PRO A 45 -10.14 2.08 4.90
N ASP A 46 -9.46 2.03 6.03
CA ASP A 46 -9.81 2.78 7.23
C ASP A 46 -9.57 4.27 6.99
N ARG A 47 -10.58 5.07 7.36
CA ARG A 47 -10.55 6.52 7.21
C ARG A 47 -10.21 7.16 8.56
N GLY A 48 -9.23 8.06 8.56
CA GLY A 48 -8.88 8.84 9.73
C GLY A 48 -7.38 9.18 9.76
N LYS A 49 -6.99 10.04 10.70
CA LYS A 49 -5.61 10.53 10.82
C LYS A 49 -4.83 9.89 11.97
N MET A 50 -5.52 9.18 12.88
CA MET A 50 -4.90 8.50 14.03
C MET A 50 -3.98 7.35 13.61
N ARG A 51 -2.99 7.03 14.45
CA ARG A 51 -1.97 6.01 14.18
C ARG A 51 -2.59 4.64 13.87
N PHE A 52 -3.63 4.23 14.61
CA PHE A 52 -4.23 2.91 14.39
C PHE A 52 -4.90 2.77 13.03
N HIS A 53 -5.45 3.83 12.42
CA HIS A 53 -5.98 3.76 11.06
C HIS A 53 -4.87 3.50 10.04
N LYS A 54 -3.70 4.13 10.22
CA LYS A 54 -2.53 3.93 9.36
C LYS A 54 -2.06 2.48 9.45
N ILE A 55 -1.89 1.97 10.68
CA ILE A 55 -1.50 0.57 10.93
C ILE A 55 -2.51 -0.39 10.32
N ALA A 56 -3.82 -0.15 10.50
CA ALA A 56 -4.87 -1.00 9.94
C ALA A 56 -4.82 -1.06 8.40
N ASN A 57 -4.53 0.06 7.72
CA ASN A 57 -4.38 0.08 6.27
C ASN A 57 -3.11 -0.65 5.80
N VAL A 58 -2.00 -0.48 6.51
CA VAL A 58 -0.75 -1.21 6.20
C VAL A 58 -0.95 -2.71 6.42
N ASN A 59 -1.60 -3.13 7.51
CA ASN A 59 -1.93 -4.55 7.75
C ASN A 59 -2.75 -5.14 6.60
N LYS A 60 -3.80 -4.46 6.12
CA LYS A 60 -4.58 -4.95 4.95
C LYS A 60 -3.71 -5.14 3.71
N ALA A 61 -2.75 -4.25 3.47
CA ALA A 61 -1.81 -4.39 2.37
C ALA A 61 -0.86 -5.59 2.56
N LEU A 62 -0.33 -5.77 3.77
CA LEU A 62 0.55 -6.90 4.10
C LEU A 62 -0.19 -8.25 4.02
N ASP A 63 -1.42 -8.32 4.54
CA ASP A 63 -2.28 -9.50 4.44
C ASP A 63 -2.54 -9.88 2.98
N PHE A 64 -2.81 -8.88 2.13
CA PHE A 64 -2.95 -9.10 0.69
C PHE A 64 -1.67 -9.66 0.07
N ILE A 65 -0.51 -9.08 0.37
CA ILE A 65 0.78 -9.55 -0.15
C ILE A 65 1.05 -11.01 0.30
N ALA A 66 0.80 -11.32 1.57
CA ALA A 66 0.93 -12.67 2.10
C ALA A 66 -0.02 -13.66 1.42
N SER A 67 -1.26 -13.24 1.11
CA SER A 67 -2.24 -14.06 0.40
C SER A 67 -1.80 -14.46 -1.02
N LYS A 68 -0.88 -13.68 -1.62
CA LYS A 68 -0.26 -13.97 -2.93
C LYS A 68 0.96 -14.88 -2.85
N GLY A 69 1.24 -15.47 -1.69
CA GLY A 69 2.35 -16.40 -1.49
C GLY A 69 3.69 -15.74 -1.21
N VAL A 70 3.72 -14.43 -0.96
CA VAL A 70 4.95 -13.71 -0.60
C VAL A 70 5.20 -13.84 0.90
N LYS A 71 6.36 -14.40 1.28
CA LYS A 71 6.74 -14.56 2.68
C LYS A 71 7.27 -13.23 3.24
N LEU A 72 6.56 -12.67 4.21
CA LEU A 72 6.97 -11.46 4.94
C LEU A 72 7.83 -11.83 6.14
N VAL A 73 9.15 -11.80 6.00
CA VAL A 73 10.10 -12.03 7.12
C VAL A 73 10.63 -10.69 7.59
N SER A 74 10.50 -10.40 8.89
CA SER A 74 10.94 -9.13 9.50
C SER A 74 10.25 -7.88 8.93
N ILE A 75 9.03 -8.02 8.41
CA ILE A 75 8.21 -6.90 7.91
C ILE A 75 6.92 -6.86 8.74
N GLY A 76 6.61 -5.71 9.32
CA GLY A 76 5.40 -5.45 10.10
C GLY A 76 4.84 -4.06 9.82
N ALA A 77 3.64 -3.78 10.35
CA ALA A 77 2.92 -2.53 10.12
C ALA A 77 3.16 -1.43 11.18
N GLU A 78 3.99 -1.69 12.20
CA GLU A 78 4.17 -0.82 13.37
C GLU A 78 5.21 0.29 13.23
#